data_AF-A0A957XZ17-F1
#
_entry.id   AF-A0A957XZ17-F1
#
_cell.length_a   1.000
_cell.length_b   1.000
_cell.length_c   1.000
_cell.angle_alpha   90.00
_cell.angle_beta   90.00
_cell.angle_gamma   90.00
#
_symmetry.space_group_name_H-M   'P 1'
#
loop_
_entity.id
_entity.type
_entity.pdbx_description
1 polymer ?
#
loop_
_entity_poly.entity_id
_entity_poly.type
_entity_poly.pdbx_seq_one_letter_code
_entity_poly.pdbx_strand_id
1 'polypeptide(L)' 'MNIEFTGAIWFWRGPAPWFFVTVPPAQSIDLHSISGIVTYGWGMIPVDALI' A
#
# COMPACT_ATOMS: atom_id res chain seq x y z
N MET A 1 8.43 4.61 -9.23
CA MET A 1 9.01 3.83 -8.12
C MET A 1 8.53 2.40 -8.29
N ASN A 2 9.41 1.40 -8.17
CA ASN A 2 9.02 -0.01 -8.16
C ASN A 2 9.36 -0.60 -6.79
N ILE A 3 8.41 -1.30 -6.18
CA ILE A 3 8.55 -1.87 -4.84
C ILE A 3 8.22 -3.35 -4.91
N GLU A 4 9.11 -4.18 -4.40
CA GLU A 4 8.90 -5.63 -4.28
C GLU A 4 9.07 -6.04 -2.82
N PHE A 5 8.12 -6.82 -2.32
CA PHE A 5 8.17 -7.39 -0.99
C PHE A 5 7.27 -8.63 -0.88
N THR A 6 7.56 -9.47 0.10
CA THR A 6 6.72 -10.61 0.47
C THR A 6 6.06 -10.32 1.81
N GLY A 7 4.77 -10.63 1.92
CA GLY A 7 4.02 -10.48 3.16
C GLY A 7 2.90 -11.49 3.27
N ALA A 8 2.49 -11.80 4.50
CA ALA A 8 1.32 -12.64 4.71
C ALA A 8 0.05 -11.86 4.34
N ILE A 9 -0.79 -12.46 3.51
CA ILE A 9 -2.13 -11.93 3.24
C ILE A 9 -3.01 -12.21 4.47
N TRP A 10 -3.71 -11.19 4.94
CA TRP A 10 -4.66 -11.29 6.04
C TRP A 10 -6.05 -10.81 5.59
N PHE A 11 -7.07 -11.37 6.25
CA PHE A 11 -8.48 -11.14 5.91
C PHE A 11 -9.13 -10.14 6.87
N TRP A 12 -9.87 -9.18 6.31
CA TRP A 12 -10.69 -8.23 7.03
C TRP A 12 -12.18 -8.53 6.83
N ARG A 13 -12.94 -8.52 7.93
CA ARG A 13 -14.38 -8.84 7.97
C ARG A 13 -15.30 -7.68 7.56
N GLY A 14 -14.77 -6.63 6.94
CA GLY A 14 -15.55 -5.45 6.53
C GLY A 14 -16.10 -5.52 5.11
N PRO A 15 -16.66 -4.41 4.59
CA PRO A 15 -16.95 -4.27 3.17
C PRO A 15 -15.68 -4.47 2.33
N ALA A 16 -15.82 -4.90 1.08
CA ALA A 16 -14.68 -5.07 0.19
C ALA A 16 -13.83 -3.78 0.12
N PRO A 17 -12.49 -3.88 0.00
CA PRO A 17 -11.70 -5.10 -0.20
C PRO A 17 -11.48 -5.93 1.08
N TRP A 18 -11.33 -7.25 0.93
CA TRP A 18 -11.26 -8.21 2.06
C TRP A 18 -9.86 -8.69 2.39
N PHE A 19 -8.96 -8.77 1.41
CA PHE A 19 -7.61 -9.30 1.58
C PHE A 19 -6.60 -8.16 1.54
N PHE A 20 -5.74 -8.12 2.54
CA PHE A 20 -4.73 -7.08 2.70
C PHE A 20 -3.37 -7.72 2.92
N VAL A 21 -2.34 -7.00 2.50
CA VAL A 21 -0.95 -7.31 2.83
C VAL A 21 -0.33 -6.07 3.46
N THR A 22 0.41 -6.25 4.54
CA THR A 22 1.09 -5.14 5.21
C THR A 22 2.39 -4.83 4.49
N VAL A 23 2.54 -3.60 4.00
CA VAL A 23 3.80 -3.11 3.43
C VAL A 23 4.85 -3.03 4.56
N PRO A 24 6.06 -3.60 4.40
CA PRO A 24 7.07 -3.56 5.44
C PRO A 24 7.57 -2.13 5.71
N PRO A 25 8.17 -1.86 6.89
CA PRO A 25 8.50 -0.50 7.32
C PRO A 25 9.38 0.29 6.36
N ALA A 26 10.37 -0.36 5.73
CA ALA A 26 11.30 0.30 4.81
C ALA A 26 10.55 0.88 3.59
N GLN A 27 9.75 0.05 2.93
CA GLN A 27 8.93 0.45 1.78
C GLN A 27 7.84 1.46 2.18
N SER A 28 7.31 1.36 3.40
CA SER A 28 6.30 2.29 3.91
C SER A 28 6.82 3.72 4.04
N ILE A 29 8.09 3.90 4.44
CA ILE A 29 8.74 5.21 4.51
C ILE A 29 8.84 5.83 3.12
N ASP A 30 9.25 5.05 2.12
CA ASP A 30 9.36 5.50 0.74
C ASP A 30 7.99 5.94 0.19
N LEU A 31 6.94 5.14 0.43
CA LEU A 31 5.56 5.49 0.07
C LEU A 31 5.07 6.76 0.76
N HIS A 32 5.38 6.94 2.05
CA HIS A 32 4.99 8.14 2.77
C HIS A 32 5.62 9.40 2.17
N SER A 33 6.89 9.32 1.75
CA SER A 33 7.61 10.45 1.16
C SER A 33 6.97 10.99 -0.13
N ILE A 34 6.33 10.12 -0.93
CA ILE A 34 5.69 10.50 -2.19
C ILE A 34 4.19 10.80 -2.04
N SER A 35 3.58 10.42 -0.92
CA SER A 35 2.12 10.46 -0.72
C SER A 35 1.50 11.86 -0.91
N GLY A 36 2.22 12.92 -0.54
CA GLY A 36 1.76 14.31 -0.73
C GLY A 36 1.85 14.82 -2.17
N ILE A 37 2.63 14.15 -3.04
CA ILE A 37 2.88 14.55 -4.42
C ILE A 37 1.90 13.86 -5.38
N VAL A 38 1.56 12.60 -5.07
CA VAL A 38 0.77 11.73 -5.96
C VAL A 38 -0.70 11.63 -5.56
N THR A 39 -1.09 12.27 -4.46
CA THR A 39 -2.46 12.21 -3.93
C THR A 39 -2.93 13.62 -3.58
N TYR A 40 -4.24 13.84 -3.60
CA TYR A 40 -4.84 15.10 -3.15
C TYR A 40 -4.95 15.19 -1.61
N GLY A 41 -4.04 14.54 -0.86
CA GLY A 41 -3.96 14.63 0.61
C GLY A 41 -4.88 13.68 1.39
N TRP A 42 -5.52 12.71 0.73
CA TRP A 42 -6.45 11.76 1.36
C TRP A 42 -5.77 10.48 1.86
N GLY A 43 -4.45 10.38 1.74
CA GLY A 43 -3.67 9.23 2.24
C GLY A 43 -3.77 7.95 1.39
N MET A 44 -4.25 8.04 0.15
CA MET A 44 -4.39 6.90 -0.77
C MET A 44 -3.49 7.07 -2.00
N ILE A 45 -2.51 6.18 -2.17
CA ILE A 45 -1.54 6.22 -3.28
C ILE A 45 -2.03 5.32 -4.44
N PRO A 46 -2.22 5.84 -5.66
CA PRO A 46 -2.55 5.00 -6.82
C PRO A 46 -1.35 4.15 -7.21
N VAL A 47 -1.58 2.88 -7.53
CA VAL A 47 -0.53 1.92 -7.90
C VAL A 47 -0.98 1.03 -9.04
N ASP A 48 -0.02 0.63 -9.87
CA ASP A 48 -0.13 -0.57 -10.69
C ASP A 48 0.56 -1.70 -9.92
N ALA A 49 -0.15 -2.79 -9.66
CA ALA A 49 0.34 -3.89 -8.84
C ALA A 49 0.33 -5.21 -9.60
N LEU A 50 1.36 -6.02 -9.36
CA LEU A 50 1.43 -7.43 -9.73
C LEU A 50 1.40 -8.24 -8.43
N ILE A 51 0.55 -9.27 -8.38
CA ILE A 51 0.33 -10.14 -7.23
C ILE A 51 0.72 -11.57 -7.59
#